data_AF-A0A932GVQ1-F1
#
_entry.id   AF-A0A932GVQ1-F1
#
_cell.length_a   1.000
_cell.length_b   1.000
_cell.length_c   1.000
_cell.angle_alpha   90.00
_cell.angle_beta   90.00
_cell.angle_gamma   90.00
#
_symmetry.space_group_name_H-M   'P 1'
#
loop_
_entity.id
_entity.type
_entity.pdbx_description
1 polymer ?
#
loop_
_entity_poly.entity_id
_entity_poly.type
_entity_poly.pdbx_seq_one_letter_code
_entity_poly.pdbx_strand_id
1 'polypeptide(L)'
;MSSDYCWLSTPYGVWRAKLIEESLDLSADVVSLRQESRQNQGRLTVELRNDDGGYASLPSPLALGCQLEVSPGYVTVQGNEVSSGQTFALESYEYVSSGGKSSLVLHARDGWGWINVWKARHQFRWNKAASDISVKDILAFVLARVGLKLEVKSQSSVITGYYPDFAIHPDNSGDSVISRLLSFVPDVLFIEGNKAYLVNPQS
;
A
#
# COMPACT_ATOMS: atom_id res chain seq x y z
N MET A 1 -29.59 11.98 5.14
CA MET A 1 -28.55 11.82 6.20
C MET A 1 -27.36 11.16 5.54
N SER A 2 -26.25 11.88 5.38
CA SER A 2 -25.01 11.28 4.87
C SER A 2 -24.45 10.39 5.98
N SER A 3 -24.15 9.13 5.70
CA SER A 3 -23.52 8.23 6.68
C SER A 3 -22.08 8.68 6.88
N ASP A 4 -21.65 8.95 8.13
CA ASP A 4 -20.26 9.30 8.47
C ASP A 4 -19.28 8.12 8.30
N TYR A 5 -19.78 6.97 7.83
CA TYR A 5 -19.04 5.74 7.67
C TYR A 5 -19.26 5.14 6.28
N CYS A 6 -18.19 4.58 5.72
CA CYS A 6 -18.30 3.57 4.68
C CYS A 6 -18.47 2.18 5.31
N TRP A 7 -19.21 1.31 4.63
CA TRP A 7 -19.53 -0.04 5.11
C TRP A 7 -19.11 -1.07 4.06
N LEU A 8 -18.52 -2.16 4.54
CA LEU A 8 -18.25 -3.35 3.74
C LEU A 8 -18.97 -4.53 4.39
N SER A 9 -19.94 -5.09 3.67
CA SER A 9 -20.65 -6.30 4.10
C SER A 9 -20.29 -7.46 3.20
N THR A 10 -19.85 -8.56 3.81
CA THR A 10 -19.67 -9.86 3.14
C THR A 10 -20.33 -10.94 3.98
N PRO A 11 -20.54 -12.17 3.48
CA PRO A 11 -21.06 -13.26 4.30
C PRO A 11 -20.25 -13.55 5.56
N TYR A 12 -18.97 -13.15 5.61
CA TYR A 12 -18.07 -13.39 6.74
C TYR A 12 -18.04 -12.25 7.78
N GLY A 13 -18.74 -11.14 7.54
CA GLY A 13 -18.77 -10.04 8.50
C GLY A 13 -19.17 -8.70 7.92
N VAL A 14 -19.31 -7.74 8.82
CA VAL A 14 -19.59 -6.34 8.51
C VAL A 14 -18.48 -5.50 9.10
N TRP A 15 -17.84 -4.71 8.25
CA TRP A 15 -16.81 -3.74 8.63
C TRP A 15 -17.29 -2.33 8.29
N ARG A 16 -16.78 -1.36 9.02
CA ARG A 16 -17.00 0.06 8.74
C ARG A 16 -15.72 0.85 8.94
N ALA A 17 -15.56 1.92 8.18
CA ALA A 17 -14.52 2.92 8.44
C ALA A 17 -15.15 4.31 8.44
N LYS A 18 -14.64 5.20 9.30
CA LYS A 18 -15.05 6.60 9.31
C LYS A 18 -14.68 7.24 7.96
N LEU A 19 -15.52 8.13 7.46
CA LEU A 19 -15.22 8.94 6.27
C LEU A 19 -14.37 10.17 6.61
N ILE A 20 -14.31 10.55 7.89
CA ILE A 20 -13.48 11.63 8.37
C ILE A 20 -12.07 11.09 8.62
N GLU A 21 -11.10 11.71 7.97
CA GLU A 21 -9.68 11.43 8.15
C GLU A 21 -9.21 11.98 9.51
N GLU A 22 -8.55 11.14 10.30
CA GLU A 22 -7.90 11.49 11.56
C GLU A 22 -6.40 11.28 11.38
N SER A 23 -5.57 12.22 11.84
CA SER A 23 -4.12 12.14 11.76
C SER A 23 -3.48 12.39 13.13
N LEU A 24 -2.30 11.80 13.34
CA LEU A 24 -1.49 11.97 14.54
C LEU A 24 -0.05 12.23 14.11
N ASP A 25 0.52 13.33 14.58
CA ASP A 25 1.92 13.65 14.36
C ASP A 25 2.78 12.95 15.42
N LEU A 26 3.70 12.10 14.95
CA LEU A 26 4.63 11.35 15.80
C LEU A 26 6.04 11.96 15.80
N SER A 27 6.27 13.04 15.05
CA SER A 27 7.61 13.56 14.74
C SER A 27 8.44 13.90 15.99
N ALA A 28 7.79 14.36 17.07
CA ALA A 28 8.46 14.72 18.31
C ALA A 28 9.08 13.54 19.07
N ASP A 29 8.59 12.32 18.82
CA ASP A 29 9.05 11.11 19.51
C ASP A 29 9.89 10.19 18.62
N VAL A 30 10.10 10.52 17.34
CA VAL A 30 10.92 9.71 16.44
C VAL A 30 12.39 9.74 16.89
N VAL A 31 12.90 8.57 17.27
CA VAL A 31 14.30 8.33 17.65
C VAL A 31 15.11 7.88 16.44
N SER A 32 14.53 6.97 15.64
CA SER A 32 15.16 6.47 14.42
C SER A 32 14.13 6.15 13.36
N LEU A 33 14.52 6.32 12.10
CA LEU A 33 13.70 5.99 10.95
C LEU A 33 14.56 5.29 9.91
N ARG A 34 14.10 4.14 9.42
CA ARG A 34 14.75 3.37 8.36
C ARG A 34 13.73 3.03 7.29
N GLN A 35 13.95 3.58 6.10
CA GLN A 35 13.19 3.27 4.90
C GLN A 35 14.05 2.45 3.94
N GLU A 36 13.53 1.32 3.47
CA GLU A 36 14.15 0.49 2.46
C GLU A 36 13.22 0.39 1.24
N SER A 37 13.71 0.84 0.09
CA SER A 37 12.96 0.79 -1.17
C SER A 37 13.65 -0.15 -2.16
N ARG A 38 12.87 -1.08 -2.71
CA ARG A 38 13.19 -1.96 -3.83
C ARG A 38 12.12 -1.78 -4.91
N GLN A 39 12.37 -2.31 -6.10
CA GLN A 39 11.44 -2.17 -7.23
C GLN A 39 10.02 -2.66 -6.94
N ASN A 40 9.88 -3.72 -6.13
CA ASN A 40 8.61 -4.40 -5.81
C ASN A 40 8.45 -4.64 -4.30
N GLN A 41 9.06 -3.79 -3.47
CA GLN A 41 8.93 -3.86 -2.02
C GLN A 41 9.44 -2.58 -1.38
N GLY A 42 8.65 -2.04 -0.45
CA GLY A 42 9.03 -0.98 0.45
C GLY A 42 8.83 -1.43 1.90
N ARG A 43 9.80 -1.11 2.76
CA ARG A 43 9.70 -1.33 4.21
C ARG A 43 10.05 -0.05 4.95
N LEU A 44 9.29 0.21 6.00
CA LEU A 44 9.54 1.30 6.94
C LEU A 44 9.65 0.72 8.35
N THR A 45 10.69 1.11 9.07
CA THR A 45 10.83 0.88 10.50
C THR A 45 10.98 2.24 11.18
N VAL A 46 10.13 2.52 12.16
CA VAL A 46 10.16 3.75 12.95
C VAL A 46 10.32 3.37 14.42
N GLU A 47 11.31 3.94 15.08
CA GLU A 47 11.46 3.81 16.53
C GLU A 47 10.98 5.09 17.20
N LEU A 48 10.03 4.96 18.11
CA LEU A 48 9.50 6.03 18.93
C LEU A 48 10.02 5.92 20.35
N ARG A 49 10.36 7.06 20.94
CA ARG A 49 10.69 7.20 22.35
C ARG A 49 9.46 6.84 23.18
N ASN A 50 9.65 6.05 24.23
CA ASN A 50 8.58 5.64 25.15
C ASN A 50 9.09 5.55 26.61
N ASP A 51 10.01 6.42 27.00
CA ASP A 51 10.58 6.48 28.34
C ASP A 51 9.62 7.06 29.39
N ASP A 52 8.68 7.91 28.97
CA ASP A 52 7.59 8.43 29.77
C ASP A 52 6.34 7.51 29.81
N GLY A 53 6.37 6.41 29.06
CA GLY A 53 5.24 5.48 28.94
C GLY A 53 4.09 5.99 28.07
N GLY A 54 4.28 7.06 27.29
CA GLY A 54 3.25 7.66 26.42
C GLY A 54 2.64 6.69 25.39
N TYR A 55 3.35 5.61 25.06
CA TYR A 55 2.91 4.56 24.14
C TYR A 55 2.59 3.23 24.83
N ALA A 56 2.26 3.22 26.13
CA ALA A 56 1.81 2.00 26.83
C ALA A 56 0.65 1.27 26.11
N SER A 57 -0.12 2.01 25.31
CA SER A 57 -1.00 1.50 24.26
C SER A 57 -0.87 2.40 23.02
N LEU A 58 -1.19 1.89 21.83
CA LEU A 58 -1.20 2.73 20.63
C LEU A 58 -2.25 3.85 20.73
N PRO A 59 -1.87 5.14 20.61
CA PRO A 59 -2.81 6.25 20.63
C PRO A 59 -3.63 6.30 19.33
N SER A 60 -4.93 6.58 19.41
CA SER A 60 -5.75 6.76 18.20
C SER A 60 -5.23 7.94 17.36
N PRO A 61 -5.16 7.82 16.01
CA PRO A 61 -5.64 6.73 15.17
C PRO A 61 -4.57 5.67 14.81
N LEU A 62 -3.42 5.67 15.50
CA LEU A 62 -2.35 4.69 15.27
C LEU A 62 -2.87 3.29 15.62
N ALA A 63 -2.99 2.43 14.61
CA ALA A 63 -3.47 1.07 14.75
C ALA A 63 -2.95 0.22 13.59
N LEU A 64 -2.97 -1.11 13.73
CA LEU A 64 -2.62 -1.99 12.61
C LEU A 64 -3.48 -1.69 11.38
N GLY A 65 -2.84 -1.62 10.22
CA GLY A 65 -3.45 -1.24 8.95
C GLY A 65 -3.59 0.27 8.73
N CYS A 66 -3.26 1.12 9.70
CA CYS A 66 -3.27 2.57 9.49
C CYS A 66 -2.17 3.00 8.51
N GLN A 67 -2.41 4.13 7.86
CA GLN A 67 -1.47 4.75 6.95
C GLN A 67 -0.39 5.50 7.74
N LEU A 68 0.88 5.28 7.39
CA LEU A 68 2.03 6.05 7.85
C LEU A 68 2.58 6.85 6.66
N GLU A 69 2.71 8.15 6.85
CA GLU A 69 3.28 9.07 5.90
C GLU A 69 4.61 9.58 6.43
N VAL A 70 5.65 9.47 5.61
CA VAL A 70 6.97 9.98 5.94
C VAL A 70 7.25 11.12 4.98
N SER A 71 7.53 12.29 5.53
CA SER A 71 7.84 13.49 4.75
C SER A 71 9.22 14.03 5.15
N PRO A 72 10.32 13.45 4.62
CA PRO A 72 11.66 13.92 4.92
C PRO A 72 11.86 15.37 4.47
N GLY A 73 12.72 16.10 5.19
CA GLY A 73 12.87 17.53 4.98
C GLY A 73 14.04 18.17 5.71
N TYR A 74 14.09 19.49 5.64
CA TYR A 74 15.05 20.34 6.32
C TYR A 74 14.35 21.32 7.24
N VAL A 75 15.01 21.64 8.35
CA VAL A 75 14.64 22.78 9.19
C VAL A 75 15.39 23.99 8.67
N THR A 76 14.66 24.99 8.18
CA THR A 76 15.22 26.26 7.68
C THR A 76 14.89 27.40 8.63
N VAL A 77 15.49 28.57 8.41
CA VAL A 77 15.17 29.79 9.17
C VAL A 77 13.74 30.28 8.91
N GLN A 78 13.10 29.87 7.80
CA GLN A 78 11.71 30.20 7.48
C GLN A 78 10.71 29.13 7.94
N GLY A 79 11.18 27.99 8.46
CA GLY A 79 10.34 26.90 8.95
C GLY A 79 10.77 25.52 8.43
N ASN A 80 9.92 24.52 8.62
CA ASN A 80 10.18 23.17 8.12
C ASN A 80 9.80 23.09 6.64
N GLU A 81 10.75 22.64 5.82
CA GLU A 81 10.52 22.30 4.42
C GLU A 81 10.54 20.79 4.28
N VAL A 82 9.44 20.20 3.79
CA VAL A 82 9.30 18.74 3.65
C VAL A 82 8.89 18.37 2.24
N SER A 83 9.29 17.17 1.81
CA SER A 83 8.82 16.55 0.57
C SER A 83 7.95 15.34 0.90
N SER A 84 6.81 15.20 0.24
CA SER A 84 5.94 14.05 0.40
C SER A 84 6.68 12.77 -0.02
N GLY A 85 6.79 11.81 0.90
CA GLY A 85 7.42 10.53 0.65
C GLY A 85 6.43 9.42 0.27
N GLN A 86 6.97 8.20 0.21
CA GLN A 86 6.17 7.00 0.03
C GLN A 86 5.31 6.73 1.26
N THR A 87 4.13 6.18 1.01
CA THR A 87 3.18 5.80 2.05
C THR A 87 3.34 4.32 2.42
N PHE A 88 3.20 4.04 3.72
CA PHE A 88 3.27 2.69 4.27
C PHE A 88 2.03 2.38 5.09
N ALA A 89 1.67 1.11 5.24
CA ALA A 89 0.66 0.66 6.18
C ALA A 89 1.32 -0.06 7.36
N LEU A 90 0.93 0.29 8.59
CA LEU A 90 1.44 -0.35 9.80
C LEU A 90 1.04 -1.84 9.80
N GLU A 91 2.03 -2.73 9.86
CA GLU A 91 1.80 -4.18 9.86
C GLU A 91 1.90 -4.78 11.27
N SER A 92 2.91 -4.36 12.01
CA SER A 92 3.20 -4.86 13.35
C SER A 92 3.95 -3.81 14.15
N TYR A 93 4.01 -4.02 15.46
CA TYR A 93 4.80 -3.20 16.36
C TYR A 93 5.32 -4.06 17.51
N GLU A 94 6.40 -3.61 18.13
CA GLU A 94 6.97 -4.25 19.31
C GLU A 94 7.45 -3.21 20.33
N TYR A 95 7.40 -3.59 21.60
CA TYR A 95 7.96 -2.82 22.70
C TYR A 95 9.36 -3.33 23.01
N VAL A 96 10.34 -2.44 22.97
CA VAL A 96 11.72 -2.76 23.33
C VAL A 96 12.05 -2.07 24.63
N SER A 97 12.49 -2.84 25.63
CA SER A 97 12.94 -2.30 26.91
C SER A 97 14.30 -2.88 27.26
N SER A 98 15.33 -2.02 27.30
CA SER A 98 16.69 -2.44 27.65
C SER A 98 17.51 -1.28 28.21
N GLY A 99 18.33 -1.55 29.23
CA GLY A 99 19.31 -0.57 29.74
C GLY A 99 18.71 0.78 30.18
N GLY A 100 17.50 0.80 30.75
CA GLY A 100 16.80 2.02 31.14
C GLY A 100 16.13 2.79 29.98
N LYS A 101 16.14 2.23 28.77
CA LYS A 101 15.39 2.74 27.62
C LYS A 101 14.13 1.92 27.41
N SER A 102 13.08 2.61 27.00
CA SER A 102 11.82 2.04 26.54
C SER A 102 11.47 2.69 25.19
N SER A 103 11.23 1.89 24.16
CA SER A 103 10.83 2.35 22.83
C SER A 103 9.70 1.51 22.26
N LEU A 104 8.93 2.13 21.37
CA LEU A 104 7.94 1.48 20.52
C LEU A 104 8.51 1.42 19.11
N VAL A 105 8.68 0.22 18.56
CA VAL A 105 9.15 0.02 17.19
C VAL A 105 7.97 -0.33 16.31
N LEU A 106 7.75 0.46 15.26
CA LEU A 106 6.71 0.27 14.26
C LEU A 106 7.31 -0.35 13.00
N HIS A 107 6.67 -1.40 12.48
CA HIS A 107 7.03 -2.02 11.20
C HIS A 107 5.89 -1.86 10.20
N ALA A 108 6.20 -1.26 9.06
CA ALA A 108 5.22 -0.95 8.04
C ALA A 108 5.70 -1.36 6.64
N ARG A 109 4.75 -1.61 5.75
CA ARG A 109 4.98 -2.03 4.36
C ARG A 109 4.25 -1.15 3.38
N ASP A 110 4.82 -1.00 2.20
CA ASP A 110 4.17 -0.29 1.10
C ASP A 110 3.10 -1.15 0.40
N GLY A 111 2.45 -0.58 -0.62
CA GLY A 111 1.45 -1.29 -1.41
C GLY A 111 2.00 -2.54 -2.12
N TRP A 112 3.28 -2.56 -2.50
CA TRP A 112 3.91 -3.79 -3.04
C TRP A 112 3.99 -4.89 -1.99
N GLY A 113 4.28 -4.55 -0.73
CA GLY A 113 4.21 -5.49 0.38
C GLY A 113 2.85 -6.20 0.47
N TRP A 114 1.75 -5.47 0.28
CA TRP A 114 0.41 -6.06 0.27
C TRP A 114 0.14 -6.94 -0.96
N ILE A 115 0.60 -6.51 -2.14
CA ILE A 115 0.54 -7.30 -3.37
C ILE A 115 1.24 -8.66 -3.19
N ASN A 116 2.42 -8.65 -2.56
CA ASN A 116 3.24 -9.86 -2.36
C ASN A 116 2.58 -10.85 -1.39
N VAL A 117 1.84 -10.35 -0.40
CA VAL A 117 1.14 -11.17 0.61
C VAL A 117 -0.19 -11.70 0.07
N TRP A 118 -0.83 -10.99 -0.87
CA TRP A 118 -2.07 -11.48 -1.47
C TRP A 118 -1.85 -12.75 -2.28
N LYS A 119 -2.72 -13.73 -2.03
CA LYS A 119 -2.77 -15.02 -2.73
C LYS A 119 -4.17 -15.26 -3.25
N ALA A 120 -4.26 -15.72 -4.50
CA ALA A 120 -5.55 -16.10 -5.08
C ALA A 120 -6.11 -17.32 -4.34
N ARG A 121 -7.32 -17.19 -3.78
CA ARG A 121 -7.99 -18.26 -3.03
C ARG A 121 -8.68 -19.30 -3.93
N HIS A 122 -8.97 -18.91 -5.16
CA HIS A 122 -9.60 -19.74 -6.17
C HIS A 122 -9.15 -19.29 -7.56
N GLN A 123 -9.47 -20.08 -8.57
CA GLN A 123 -9.14 -19.71 -9.93
C GLN A 123 -9.95 -18.50 -10.39
N PHE A 124 -9.28 -17.60 -11.11
CA PHE A 124 -9.90 -16.60 -11.97
C PHE A 124 -9.47 -16.87 -13.41
N ARG A 125 -10.39 -16.75 -14.35
CA ARG A 125 -10.08 -16.90 -15.78
C ARG A 125 -10.86 -15.89 -16.60
N TRP A 126 -10.16 -15.26 -17.53
CA TRP A 126 -10.71 -14.30 -18.48
C TRP A 126 -10.48 -14.76 -19.90
N ASN A 127 -11.32 -14.28 -20.81
CA ASN A 127 -11.15 -14.37 -22.26
C ASN A 127 -10.93 -15.78 -22.85
N LYS A 128 -11.46 -16.83 -22.21
CA LYS A 128 -11.37 -18.20 -22.76
C LYS A 128 -12.05 -18.35 -24.13
N ALA A 129 -13.16 -17.62 -24.33
CA ALA A 129 -14.02 -17.77 -25.51
C ALA A 129 -14.37 -16.43 -26.20
N ALA A 130 -13.98 -15.30 -25.61
CA ALA A 130 -14.28 -13.95 -26.10
C ALA A 130 -13.14 -13.01 -25.66
N SER A 131 -13.05 -11.82 -26.25
CA SER A 131 -12.00 -10.83 -25.95
C SER A 131 -12.60 -9.64 -25.22
N ASP A 132 -13.06 -9.86 -23.99
CA ASP A 132 -13.90 -8.89 -23.27
C ASP A 132 -13.09 -8.01 -22.30
N ILE A 133 -12.04 -8.57 -21.69
CA ILE A 133 -11.29 -7.91 -20.61
C ILE A 133 -9.83 -7.69 -21.02
N SER A 134 -9.39 -6.43 -21.05
CA SER A 134 -8.02 -6.09 -21.46
C SER A 134 -6.98 -6.38 -20.36
N VAL A 135 -5.69 -6.37 -20.70
CA VAL A 135 -4.60 -6.45 -19.69
C VAL A 135 -4.78 -5.39 -18.60
N LYS A 136 -5.15 -4.16 -18.97
CA LYS A 136 -5.40 -3.06 -18.01
C LYS A 136 -6.48 -3.43 -16.99
N ASP A 137 -7.57 -4.02 -17.45
CA ASP A 137 -8.72 -4.35 -16.60
C ASP A 137 -8.40 -5.51 -15.65
N ILE A 138 -7.63 -6.50 -16.12
CA ILE A 138 -7.14 -7.59 -15.25
C ILE A 138 -6.15 -7.03 -14.21
N LEU A 139 -5.26 -6.10 -14.58
CA LEU A 139 -4.37 -5.44 -13.63
C LEU A 139 -5.16 -4.68 -12.55
N ALA A 140 -6.16 -3.89 -12.96
CA ALA A 140 -7.04 -3.17 -12.03
C ALA A 140 -7.75 -4.13 -11.07
N PHE A 141 -8.22 -5.29 -11.56
CA PHE A 141 -8.84 -6.32 -10.75
C PHE A 141 -7.90 -6.86 -9.67
N VAL A 142 -6.63 -7.14 -10.01
CA VAL A 142 -5.64 -7.67 -9.06
C VAL A 142 -5.28 -6.63 -8.01
N LEU A 143 -5.06 -5.38 -8.42
CA LEU A 143 -4.73 -4.27 -7.53
C LEU A 143 -5.86 -3.97 -6.53
N ALA A 144 -7.12 -4.04 -6.97
CA ALA A 144 -8.27 -3.84 -6.11
C ALA A 144 -8.35 -4.87 -4.96
N ARG A 145 -7.74 -6.05 -5.10
CA ARG A 145 -7.71 -7.08 -4.03
C ARG A 145 -6.88 -6.68 -2.81
N VAL A 146 -6.00 -5.71 -2.98
CA VAL A 146 -5.17 -5.14 -1.91
C VAL A 146 -5.51 -3.69 -1.62
N GLY A 147 -6.68 -3.22 -2.09
CA GLY A 147 -7.16 -1.85 -1.85
C GLY A 147 -6.45 -0.78 -2.68
N LEU A 148 -5.67 -1.17 -3.70
CA LEU A 148 -4.98 -0.21 -4.57
C LEU A 148 -5.85 0.15 -5.77
N LYS A 149 -5.99 1.45 -6.03
CA LYS A 149 -6.65 1.95 -7.23
C LYS A 149 -5.65 2.09 -8.38
N LEU A 150 -5.96 1.51 -9.54
CA LEU A 150 -5.19 1.75 -10.76
C LEU A 150 -5.48 3.17 -11.29
N GLU A 151 -4.43 3.96 -11.47
CA GLU A 151 -4.47 5.31 -12.03
C GLU A 151 -3.54 5.37 -13.25
N VAL A 152 -3.90 6.13 -14.27
CA VAL A 152 -3.13 6.22 -15.52
C VAL A 152 -2.41 7.55 -15.57
N LYS A 153 -1.07 7.54 -15.61
CA LYS A 153 -0.27 8.73 -15.97
C LYS A 153 0.02 8.76 -17.46
N SER A 154 0.46 7.63 -18.02
CA SER A 154 0.50 7.38 -19.47
C SER A 154 0.25 5.89 -19.72
N GLN A 155 -0.14 5.52 -20.94
CA GLN A 155 -0.40 4.12 -21.28
C GLN A 155 -0.11 3.84 -22.76
N SER A 156 0.29 2.62 -23.08
CA SER A 156 0.42 2.16 -24.46
C SER A 156 -0.97 1.86 -25.07
N SER A 157 -1.05 1.78 -26.39
CA SER A 157 -2.25 1.26 -27.06
C SER A 157 -2.40 -0.26 -26.86
N VAL A 158 -1.30 -0.96 -26.59
CA VAL A 158 -1.25 -2.42 -26.41
C VAL A 158 -1.96 -2.83 -25.13
N ILE A 159 -1.75 -2.12 -24.02
CA ILE A 159 -2.36 -2.49 -22.72
C ILE A 159 -3.89 -2.38 -22.70
N THR A 160 -4.47 -1.53 -23.54
CA THR A 160 -5.93 -1.44 -23.75
C THR A 160 -6.42 -2.25 -24.95
N GLY A 161 -5.52 -2.65 -25.85
CA GLY A 161 -5.84 -3.36 -27.10
C GLY A 161 -5.60 -4.87 -27.05
N TYR A 162 -4.91 -5.38 -26.02
CA TYR A 162 -4.58 -6.79 -25.88
C TYR A 162 -5.46 -7.49 -24.84
N TYR A 163 -6.06 -8.61 -25.24
CA TYR A 163 -7.08 -9.36 -24.50
C TYR A 163 -6.66 -10.83 -24.34
N PRO A 164 -5.73 -11.15 -23.42
CA PRO A 164 -5.21 -12.52 -23.29
C PRO A 164 -6.23 -13.47 -22.65
N ASP A 165 -6.28 -14.74 -23.09
CA ASP A 165 -6.83 -15.83 -22.26
C ASP A 165 -5.90 -16.01 -21.05
N PHE A 166 -6.31 -15.42 -19.94
CA PHE A 166 -5.48 -15.32 -18.75
C PHE A 166 -6.16 -16.02 -17.59
N ALA A 167 -5.39 -16.84 -16.89
CA ALA A 167 -5.83 -17.52 -15.69
C ALA A 167 -4.87 -17.22 -14.53
N ILE A 168 -5.45 -16.86 -13.39
CA ILE A 168 -4.81 -16.84 -12.08
C ILE A 168 -5.24 -18.11 -11.38
N HIS A 169 -4.28 -18.95 -11.03
CA HIS A 169 -4.54 -20.19 -10.29
C HIS A 169 -4.54 -19.93 -8.78
N PRO A 170 -5.18 -20.81 -7.99
CA PRO A 170 -4.99 -20.79 -6.54
C PRO A 170 -3.50 -20.71 -6.17
N ASP A 171 -3.20 -19.99 -5.09
CA ASP A 171 -1.86 -19.77 -4.53
C ASP A 171 -0.88 -18.94 -5.38
N ASN A 172 -1.30 -18.48 -6.56
CA ASN A 172 -0.56 -17.42 -7.26
C ASN A 172 -0.55 -16.14 -6.42
N SER A 173 0.63 -15.53 -6.26
CA SER A 173 0.76 -14.23 -5.58
C SER A 173 0.53 -13.06 -6.53
N GLY A 174 0.10 -11.94 -5.97
CA GLY A 174 -0.23 -10.74 -6.75
C GLY A 174 0.93 -10.24 -7.61
N ASP A 175 2.16 -10.30 -7.09
CA ASP A 175 3.36 -9.90 -7.81
C ASP A 175 3.61 -10.76 -9.04
N SER A 176 3.54 -12.09 -8.89
CA SER A 176 3.72 -13.03 -10.00
C SER A 176 2.68 -12.82 -11.09
N VAL A 177 1.44 -12.50 -10.70
CA VAL A 177 0.34 -12.21 -11.63
C VAL A 177 0.58 -10.90 -12.35
N ILE A 178 0.92 -9.84 -11.62
CA ILE A 178 1.20 -8.51 -12.20
C ILE A 178 2.39 -8.58 -13.15
N SER A 179 3.50 -9.22 -12.77
CA SER A 179 4.66 -9.41 -13.64
C SER A 179 4.31 -10.16 -14.92
N ARG A 180 3.47 -11.19 -14.84
CA ARG A 180 3.02 -11.93 -16.03
C ARG A 180 2.13 -11.06 -16.92
N LEU A 181 1.23 -10.26 -16.36
CA LEU A 181 0.39 -9.33 -17.13
C LEU A 181 1.23 -8.24 -17.82
N LEU A 182 2.17 -7.64 -17.08
CA LEU A 182 3.07 -6.62 -17.61
C LEU A 182 4.03 -7.18 -18.67
N SER A 183 4.34 -8.48 -18.66
CA SER A 183 5.17 -9.09 -19.72
C SER A 183 4.55 -9.05 -21.12
N PHE A 184 3.24 -8.80 -21.24
CA PHE A 184 2.55 -8.67 -22.53
C PHE A 184 2.62 -7.26 -23.13
N VAL A 185 3.07 -6.27 -22.36
CA VAL A 185 2.93 -4.85 -22.68
C VAL A 185 4.22 -4.09 -22.34
N PRO A 186 4.49 -2.93 -22.96
CA PRO A 186 5.65 -2.11 -22.60
C PRO A 186 5.44 -1.29 -21.31
N ASP A 187 4.22 -1.23 -20.80
CA ASP A 187 3.85 -0.42 -19.64
C ASP A 187 4.47 -0.96 -18.34
N VAL A 188 4.76 -0.02 -17.43
CA VAL A 188 5.27 -0.29 -16.09
C VAL A 188 4.32 0.23 -15.02
N LEU A 189 4.42 -0.36 -13.84
CA LEU A 189 3.62 0.00 -12.68
C LEU A 189 4.54 0.47 -11.55
N PHE A 190 4.19 1.58 -10.91
CA PHE A 190 4.75 1.95 -9.61
C PHE A 190 3.64 2.33 -8.63
N ILE A 191 3.94 2.31 -7.34
CA ILE A 191 2.94 2.52 -6.28
C ILE A 191 3.32 3.74 -5.47
N GLU A 192 2.34 4.58 -5.20
CA GLU A 192 2.47 5.79 -4.39
C GLU A 192 1.13 5.99 -3.67
N GLY A 193 1.17 6.06 -2.34
CA GLY A 193 -0.05 6.07 -1.54
C GLY A 193 -0.87 4.78 -1.68
N ASN A 194 -2.17 4.97 -1.78
CA ASN A 194 -3.16 3.94 -2.06
C ASN A 194 -3.42 3.76 -3.58
N LYS A 195 -2.52 4.27 -4.43
CA LYS A 195 -2.65 4.25 -5.88
C LYS A 195 -1.50 3.50 -6.52
N ALA A 196 -1.84 2.75 -7.55
CA ALA A 196 -0.89 2.13 -8.46
C ALA A 196 -0.96 2.88 -9.78
N TYR A 197 0.14 3.50 -10.17
CA TYR A 197 0.22 4.32 -11.38
C TYR A 197 0.78 3.51 -12.53
N LEU A 198 0.05 3.53 -13.64
CA LEU A 198 0.46 2.99 -14.92
C LEU A 198 1.20 4.07 -15.73
N VAL A 199 2.35 3.68 -16.29
CA VAL A 199 3.17 4.53 -17.16
C VAL A 199 3.65 3.72 -18.36
N ASN A 200 3.56 4.31 -19.54
CA ASN A 200 4.33 3.87 -20.69
C ASN A 200 5.67 4.63 -20.72
N PRO A 201 6.82 3.97 -20.51
CA PRO A 201 8.12 4.64 -20.45
C PRO A 201 8.59 5.20 -21.81
N GLN A 202 7.90 4.85 -22.90
CA GLN A 202 8.23 5.29 -24.26
C GLN A 202 7.43 6.51 -24.73
N SER A 203 6.51 7.03 -23.91
CA SER A 203 5.66 8.18 -24.25
C SER A 203 6.30 9.51 -23.88
#